data_AF-M1C8V4-F1
#
_entry.id   AF-M1C8V4-F1
#
_cell.length_a   1.000
_cell.length_b   1.000
_cell.length_c   1.000
_cell.angle_alpha   90.00
_cell.angle_beta   90.00
_cell.angle_gamma   90.00
#
_symmetry.space_group_name_H-M   'P 1'
#
loop_
_entity.id
_entity.type
_entity.pdbx_description
1 polymer ?
#
loop_
_entity_poly.entity_id
_entity_poly.type
_entity_poly.pdbx_seq_one_letter_code
_entity_poly.pdbx_strand_id
1 'polypeptide(L)'
;MQKFKGRVNSIKVKAVDTTGAGDAFTGGVLKCLASDASLYQDEKRLKEAIFFANVCAALTVTGRGGIPSLPTQDAVQRTLAEVTA
;
A
#
# COMPACT_ATOMS: atom_id res chain seq x y z
N MET A 1 7.48 4.47 -24.51
CA MET A 1 6.73 3.20 -24.67
C MET A 1 6.29 2.74 -23.29
N GLN A 2 4.98 2.65 -23.01
CA GLN A 2 4.53 2.08 -21.73
C GLN A 2 4.75 0.57 -21.75
N LYS A 3 5.58 0.03 -20.84
CA LYS A 3 5.88 -1.40 -20.78
C LYS A 3 4.71 -2.24 -20.22
N PHE A 4 3.88 -1.67 -19.34
CA PHE A 4 2.71 -2.32 -18.75
C PHE A 4 1.68 -1.27 -18.31
N LYS A 5 0.40 -1.65 -18.31
CA LYS A 5 -0.73 -0.88 -17.74
C LYS A 5 -1.65 -1.83 -16.97
N GLY A 6 -2.27 -1.37 -15.90
CA GLY A 6 -3.17 -2.21 -15.13
C GLY A 6 -3.88 -1.48 -14.00
N ARG A 7 -4.58 -2.26 -13.18
CA ARG A 7 -5.22 -1.82 -11.94
C ARG A 7 -4.95 -2.86 -10.86
N VAL A 8 -4.77 -2.39 -9.63
CA VAL A 8 -4.64 -3.23 -8.43
C VAL A 8 -5.72 -2.78 -7.47
N ASN A 9 -6.63 -3.69 -7.13
CA ASN A 9 -7.70 -3.40 -6.18
C ASN A 9 -7.10 -3.24 -4.76
N SER A 10 -7.74 -2.40 -3.96
CA SER A 10 -7.43 -2.30 -2.53
C SER A 10 -8.37 -3.20 -1.70
N ILE A 11 -8.13 -3.26 -0.41
CA ILE A 11 -8.97 -3.96 0.57
C ILE A 11 -10.13 -3.07 1.03
N LYS A 12 -11.24 -3.69 1.43
CA LYS A 12 -12.36 -2.95 2.02
C LYS A 12 -12.11 -2.70 3.50
N VAL A 13 -12.29 -1.45 3.91
CA VAL A 13 -12.17 -0.99 5.30
C VAL A 13 -13.31 -0.05 5.65
N LYS A 14 -13.58 0.12 6.94
CA LYS A 14 -14.46 1.18 7.43
C LYS A 14 -13.65 2.47 7.59
N ALA A 15 -13.80 3.40 6.64
CA ALA A 15 -13.11 4.67 6.69
C ALA A 15 -13.65 5.57 7.83
N VAL A 16 -12.74 6.19 8.58
CA VAL A 16 -13.00 7.15 9.65
C VAL A 16 -12.53 8.55 9.24
N ASP A 17 -11.33 8.66 8.66
CA ASP A 17 -10.73 9.91 8.18
C ASP A 17 -9.77 9.56 7.03
N THR A 18 -9.92 10.19 5.88
CA THR A 18 -9.11 9.88 4.69
C THR A 18 -7.80 10.66 4.60
N THR A 19 -7.55 11.56 5.56
CA THR A 19 -6.32 12.35 5.64
C THR A 19 -5.09 11.43 5.70
N GLY A 20 -4.08 11.73 4.88
CA GLY A 20 -2.81 10.97 4.86
C GLY A 20 -2.83 9.65 4.08
N ALA A 21 -3.97 9.22 3.52
CA ALA A 21 -4.03 7.98 2.73
C ALA A 21 -3.08 7.99 1.52
N GLY A 22 -2.96 9.14 0.84
CA GLY A 22 -2.04 9.31 -0.29
C GLY A 22 -0.57 9.27 0.11
N ASP A 23 -0.24 9.86 1.27
CA ASP A 23 1.12 9.83 1.83
C ASP A 23 1.50 8.42 2.25
N ALA A 24 0.56 7.69 2.87
CA ALA A 24 0.73 6.28 3.23
C ALA A 24 0.93 5.37 2.01
N PHE A 25 0.14 5.59 0.94
CA PHE A 25 0.31 4.90 -0.32
C PHE A 25 1.71 5.17 -0.91
N THR A 26 2.07 6.45 -1.02
CA THR A 26 3.36 6.87 -1.60
C THR A 26 4.53 6.33 -0.79
N GLY A 27 4.46 6.43 0.55
CA GLY A 27 5.45 5.86 1.45
C GLY A 27 5.57 4.34 1.32
N GLY A 28 4.45 3.62 1.16
CA GLY A 28 4.44 2.19 0.90
C GLY A 28 5.14 1.81 -0.41
N VAL A 29 4.88 2.55 -1.50
CA VAL A 29 5.57 2.34 -2.79
C VAL A 29 7.07 2.62 -2.67
N LEU A 30 7.43 3.75 -2.07
CA LEU A 30 8.83 4.14 -1.87
C LEU A 30 9.60 3.14 -1.01
N LYS A 31 8.98 2.59 0.04
CA LYS A 31 9.56 1.52 0.87
C LYS A 31 9.91 0.29 0.03
N CYS A 32 9.02 -0.13 -0.86
CA CYS A 32 9.27 -1.29 -1.73
C CYS A 32 10.37 -0.98 -2.74
N LEU A 33 10.35 0.17 -3.40
CA LEU A 33 11.38 0.60 -4.36
C LEU A 33 12.75 0.75 -3.70
N ALA A 34 12.82 1.27 -2.47
CA ALA A 34 14.07 1.37 -1.72
C ALA A 34 14.64 0.00 -1.36
N SER A 35 13.78 -1.02 -1.23
CA SER A 35 14.21 -2.41 -0.97
C SER A 35 14.70 -3.10 -2.25
N ASP A 36 14.07 -2.82 -3.40
CA ASP A 36 14.55 -3.26 -4.71
C ASP A 36 14.09 -2.31 -5.81
N ALA A 37 15.03 -1.51 -6.33
CA ALA A 37 14.75 -0.57 -7.40
C ALA A 37 14.34 -1.27 -8.71
N SER A 38 14.70 -2.53 -8.93
CA SER A 38 14.36 -3.24 -10.17
C SER A 38 12.90 -3.71 -10.24
N LEU A 39 12.13 -3.64 -9.13
CA LEU A 39 10.76 -4.17 -9.09
C LEU A 39 9.84 -3.54 -10.13
N TYR A 40 10.09 -2.29 -10.55
CA TYR A 40 9.25 -1.62 -11.55
C TYR A 40 9.44 -2.20 -12.96
N GLN A 41 10.41 -3.09 -13.17
CA GLN A 41 10.66 -3.74 -14.46
C GLN A 41 9.89 -5.05 -14.61
N ASP A 42 9.31 -5.56 -13.52
CA ASP A 42 8.53 -6.78 -13.46
C ASP A 42 7.09 -6.43 -13.06
N GLU A 43 6.12 -6.76 -13.91
CA GLU A 43 4.72 -6.39 -13.68
C GLU A 43 4.13 -7.03 -12.42
N LYS A 44 4.51 -8.28 -12.11
CA LYS A 44 4.01 -9.00 -10.93
C LYS A 44 4.53 -8.35 -9.66
N ARG A 45 5.84 -8.10 -9.59
CA ARG A 45 6.49 -7.46 -8.44
C ARG A 45 6.00 -6.03 -8.24
N LEU A 46 5.76 -5.30 -9.33
CA LEU A 46 5.15 -3.99 -9.29
C LEU A 46 3.71 -4.05 -8.74
N LYS A 47 2.89 -5.02 -9.17
CA LYS A 47 1.55 -5.22 -8.64
C LYS A 47 1.54 -5.54 -7.15
N GLU A 48 2.47 -6.38 -6.69
CA GLU A 48 2.65 -6.71 -5.26
C GLU A 48 3.04 -5.46 -4.45
N ALA A 49 3.96 -4.63 -4.94
CA ALA A 49 4.33 -3.37 -4.30
C ALA A 49 3.17 -2.37 -4.24
N ILE A 50 2.37 -2.27 -5.31
CA ILE A 50 1.17 -1.43 -5.33
C ILE A 50 0.11 -1.97 -4.36
N PHE A 51 -0.04 -3.29 -4.26
CA PHE A 51 -0.98 -3.90 -3.31
C PHE A 51 -0.57 -3.63 -1.86
N PHE A 52 0.72 -3.74 -1.53
CA PHE A 52 1.27 -3.33 -0.23
C PHE A 52 0.92 -1.87 0.08
N ALA A 53 1.16 -0.96 -0.87
CA ALA A 53 0.83 0.46 -0.72
C ALA A 53 -0.68 0.72 -0.54
N ASN A 54 -1.53 -0.02 -1.27
CA ASN A 54 -2.98 0.01 -1.10
C ASN A 54 -3.39 -0.38 0.31
N VAL A 55 -2.77 -1.41 0.90
CA VAL A 55 -3.02 -1.82 2.29
C VAL A 55 -2.57 -0.74 3.28
N CYS A 56 -1.41 -0.10 3.06
CA CYS A 56 -0.97 1.03 3.88
C CYS A 56 -2.01 2.15 3.89
N ALA A 57 -2.49 2.55 2.70
CA ALA A 57 -3.52 3.58 2.56
C ALA A 57 -4.84 3.16 3.22
N ALA A 58 -5.29 1.93 3.00
CA ALA A 58 -6.54 1.42 3.57
C ALA A 58 -6.49 1.38 5.11
N LEU A 59 -5.38 0.96 5.71
CA LEU A 59 -5.24 0.98 7.17
C LEU A 59 -5.18 2.41 7.71
N THR A 60 -4.50 3.32 7.00
CA THR A 60 -4.40 4.73 7.41
C THR A 60 -5.78 5.37 7.57
N VAL A 61 -6.72 5.07 6.67
CA VAL A 61 -8.06 5.70 6.74
C VAL A 61 -8.94 5.20 7.89
N THR A 62 -8.49 4.19 8.64
CA THR A 62 -9.21 3.67 9.81
C THR A 62 -8.93 4.47 11.08
N GLY A 63 -7.89 5.31 11.10
CA GLY A 63 -7.54 6.21 12.20
C GLY A 63 -7.71 7.70 11.84
N ARG A 64 -7.55 8.61 12.81
CA ARG A 64 -7.62 10.07 12.59
C ARG A 64 -6.25 10.76 12.56
N GLY A 65 -6.09 11.71 11.65
CA GLY A 65 -5.02 12.72 11.69
C GLY A 65 -3.86 12.55 10.72
N GLY A 66 -3.95 11.67 9.70
CA GLY A 66 -2.87 11.47 8.74
C GLY A 66 -1.66 10.75 9.34
N ILE A 67 -0.64 11.49 9.80
CA ILE A 67 0.60 10.92 10.36
C ILE A 67 0.33 9.98 11.55
N PRO A 68 -0.49 10.36 12.57
CA PRO A 68 -0.80 9.47 13.69
C PRO A 68 -1.56 8.21 13.28
N SER A 69 -2.20 8.21 12.11
CA SER A 69 -2.92 7.05 11.57
C SER A 69 -2.05 6.12 10.72
N LEU A 70 -0.79 6.48 10.44
CA LEU A 70 0.07 5.63 9.61
C LEU A 70 0.23 4.24 10.26
N PRO A 71 0.04 3.16 9.49
CA PRO A 71 0.13 1.82 10.04
C PRO A 71 1.57 1.43 10.33
N THR A 72 1.74 0.54 11.31
CA THR A 72 3.02 -0.12 11.54
C THR A 72 3.27 -1.18 10.47
N GLN A 73 4.54 -1.53 10.24
CA GLN A 73 4.90 -2.60 9.32
C GLN A 73 4.23 -3.93 9.69
N ASP A 74 4.16 -4.26 10.98
CA ASP A 74 3.50 -5.46 11.48
C ASP A 74 2.00 -5.49 11.16
N ALA A 75 1.32 -4.35 11.31
CA ALA A 75 -0.11 -4.25 10.98
C ALA A 75 -0.34 -4.54 9.50
N VAL A 76 0.48 -3.95 8.62
CA VAL A 76 0.40 -4.18 7.17
C VAL A 76 0.67 -5.66 6.84
N GLN A 77 1.69 -6.27 7.44
CA GLN A 77 2.02 -7.68 7.18
C GLN A 77 0.92 -8.64 7.64
N ARG A 78 0.32 -8.39 8.82
CA ARG A 78 -0.81 -9.19 9.30
C ARG A 78 -2.00 -9.09 8.35
N THR A 79 -2.37 -7.87 7.96
CA THR A 79 -3.47 -7.67 7.00
C THR A 79 -3.19 -8.33 5.66
N LEU A 80 -1.96 -8.27 5.14
CA LEU A 80 -1.58 -8.97 3.92
C LEU A 80 -1.76 -10.49 4.05
N ALA A 81 -1.29 -11.08 5.15
CA ALA A 81 -1.47 -12.51 5.40
C ALA A 81 -2.96 -12.91 5.47
N GLU A 82 -3.79 -12.10 6.12
CA GLU A 82 -5.24 -12.35 6.24
C GLU A 82 -6.00 -12.28 4.91
N VAL A 83 -5.60 -11.38 3.99
CA VAL A 83 -6.33 -11.17 2.72
C VAL A 83 -5.79 -12.00 1.56
N THR A 84 -4.63 -12.63 1.71
CA THR A 84 -4.04 -13.54 0.72
C THR A 84 -4.18 -15.03 1.07
N ALA A 85 -4.68 -15.33 2.27
CA ALA A 85 -5.07 -16.68 2.68
C ALA A 85 -6.38 -17.11 2.00
#